data_AF-A0A1H6G3S7-F1
#
_entry.id   AF-A0A1H6G3S7-F1
#
_cell.length_a   1.000
_cell.length_b   1.000
_cell.length_c   1.000
_cell.angle_alpha   90.00
_cell.angle_beta   90.00
_cell.angle_gamma   90.00
#
_symmetry.space_group_name_H-M   'P 1'
#
loop_
_entity.id
_entity.type
_entity.pdbx_description
1 polymer ?
#
loop_
_entity_poly.entity_id
_entity_poly.type
_entity_poly.pdbx_seq_one_letter_code
_entity_poly.pdbx_strand_id
1 'polypeptide(L)'
;MSTRVESDSIGEIEVADDAYWGAQTERSRHNFAFPAHERMPIPIVHALARIKGAAARVNRNHGLDAGLAEAIAAAAEAVVAGRYDDQFPLAIWQTGSGTQSNMNANEVIAGIANEKLAGTRGGKSPVHPNDHVNMGQSSNDSFPTALHVAVAVETTARLLPALTILTDAIEAKARAWGDIVKIGRTHLQDATPLTLGQEFSGYVAQLIACRARIEGALAHNICKLAQGGTAVGTGLNAPAGFDVAMAAELSKSTGIAFEPARNKFEALASNDGLVFFSGALNTLAVALTKIANDIRLLGSGPRAGLGELDLPANEPGSSIMPGKVNPTQCEMLTMVAAQVIGNHQAVTVGGLQGHLELNVFKPLIGSNVLRSIDLLAIGMAGFTEHCVTGIEPNLARIDELMNRSLMLVTALAPEIGYDKAAKIAKHAHETGSTLKEAALDLGYVDAATFDRVVDPRTMLGPDS
;
A
#
# COMPACT_ATOMS: atom_id res chain seq x y z
N MET A 1 1.22 -39.54 -14.47
CA MET A 1 2.12 -38.84 -13.52
C MET A 1 2.53 -39.88 -12.51
N SER A 2 3.82 -40.02 -12.21
CA SER A 2 4.25 -40.91 -11.12
C SER A 2 4.08 -40.20 -9.78
N THR A 3 3.79 -40.99 -8.76
CA THR A 3 3.49 -40.55 -7.41
C THR A 3 4.33 -41.34 -6.42
N ARG A 4 4.60 -40.72 -5.26
CA ARG A 4 5.17 -41.36 -4.09
C ARG A 4 4.15 -41.38 -2.96
N VAL A 5 4.28 -42.38 -2.09
CA VAL A 5 3.44 -42.47 -0.90
C VAL A 5 4.11 -41.69 0.24
N GLU A 6 3.40 -40.71 0.77
CA GLU A 6 3.75 -39.99 2.00
C GLU A 6 2.73 -40.33 3.09
N SER A 7 3.07 -40.10 4.35
CA SER A 7 2.16 -40.36 5.47
C SER A 7 2.11 -39.21 6.47
N ASP A 8 0.97 -39.02 7.11
CA ASP A 8 0.79 -38.22 8.31
C ASP A 8 0.05 -39.05 9.38
N SER A 9 -0.42 -38.43 10.45
CA SER A 9 -1.16 -39.13 11.51
C SER A 9 -2.56 -39.63 11.08
N ILE A 10 -3.07 -39.21 9.91
CA ILE A 10 -4.37 -39.60 9.37
C ILE A 10 -4.24 -40.80 8.42
N GLY A 11 -3.05 -41.01 7.86
CA GLY A 11 -2.73 -42.17 7.03
C GLY A 11 -1.89 -41.82 5.81
N GLU A 12 -1.82 -42.75 4.87
CA GLU A 12 -1.09 -42.60 3.62
C GLU A 12 -1.84 -41.74 2.60
N ILE A 13 -1.09 -41.08 1.72
CA ILE A 13 -1.61 -40.33 0.57
C ILE A 13 -0.56 -40.31 -0.55
N GLU A 14 -1.04 -40.39 -1.79
CA GLU A 14 -0.18 -40.25 -2.97
C GLU A 14 0.13 -38.78 -3.24
N VAL A 15 1.41 -38.46 -3.41
CA VAL A 15 1.92 -37.13 -3.72
C VAL A 15 2.71 -37.19 -5.04
N ALA A 16 2.59 -36.18 -5.89
CA ALA A 16 3.33 -36.13 -7.15
C ALA A 16 4.86 -36.21 -6.92
N ASP A 17 5.58 -36.96 -7.76
CA ASP A 17 7.03 -37.18 -7.59
C ASP A 17 7.86 -35.90 -7.77
N ASP A 18 7.36 -34.92 -8.52
CA ASP A 18 8.01 -33.64 -8.74
C ASP A 18 7.76 -32.63 -7.60
N ALA A 19 6.81 -32.92 -6.70
CA ALA A 19 6.47 -32.05 -5.59
C ALA A 19 7.44 -32.20 -4.40
N TYR A 20 7.88 -31.07 -3.84
CA TYR A 20 8.64 -31.08 -2.57
C TYR A 20 7.75 -31.16 -1.32
N TRP A 21 6.47 -30.80 -1.42
CA TRP A 21 5.55 -30.88 -0.29
C TRP A 21 5.16 -32.33 0.04
N GLY A 22 4.60 -32.56 1.23
CA GLY A 22 4.29 -33.90 1.75
C GLY A 22 2.79 -34.14 1.95
N ALA A 23 2.47 -35.11 2.80
CA ALA A 23 1.11 -35.57 3.01
C ALA A 23 0.13 -34.48 3.48
N GLN A 24 0.57 -33.55 4.35
CA GLN A 24 -0.35 -32.55 4.89
C GLN A 24 -0.72 -31.50 3.86
N THR A 25 0.25 -31.07 3.04
CA THR A 25 -0.03 -30.17 1.92
C THR A 25 -0.95 -30.83 0.91
N GLU A 26 -0.69 -32.09 0.53
CA GLU A 26 -1.54 -32.79 -0.45
C GLU A 26 -2.97 -32.94 0.05
N ARG A 27 -3.14 -33.32 1.33
CA ARG A 27 -4.45 -33.40 1.96
C ARG A 27 -5.14 -32.03 2.02
N SER A 28 -4.40 -30.96 2.29
CA SER A 28 -4.93 -29.59 2.29
C SER A 28 -5.37 -29.16 0.89
N ARG A 29 -4.63 -29.50 -0.17
CA ARG A 29 -5.02 -29.21 -1.55
C ARG A 29 -6.36 -29.86 -1.92
N HIS A 30 -6.58 -31.10 -1.49
CA HIS A 30 -7.84 -31.80 -1.73
C HIS A 30 -9.02 -31.19 -0.95
N ASN A 31 -8.80 -30.84 0.32
CA ASN A 31 -9.85 -30.33 1.20
C ASN A 31 -10.21 -28.85 0.95
N PHE A 32 -9.28 -28.06 0.44
CA PHE A 32 -9.42 -26.62 0.19
C PHE A 32 -9.07 -26.30 -1.27
N ALA A 33 -9.78 -26.94 -2.19
CA ALA A 33 -9.52 -26.93 -3.63
C ALA A 33 -9.97 -25.64 -4.35
N PHE A 34 -9.39 -24.50 -3.96
CA PHE A 34 -9.61 -23.21 -4.62
C PHE A 34 -8.70 -23.04 -5.86
N PRO A 35 -9.10 -22.21 -6.85
CA PRO A 35 -8.33 -21.99 -8.06
C PRO A 35 -6.99 -21.29 -7.79
N ALA A 36 -6.06 -21.38 -8.74
CA ALA A 36 -4.70 -20.88 -8.58
C ALA A 36 -4.59 -19.37 -8.28
N HIS A 37 -5.56 -18.54 -8.69
CA HIS A 37 -5.58 -17.11 -8.40
C HIS A 37 -5.96 -16.78 -6.94
N GLU A 38 -6.43 -17.76 -6.17
CA GLU A 38 -6.74 -17.65 -4.74
C GLU A 38 -5.61 -18.24 -3.86
N ARG A 39 -4.44 -18.54 -4.46
CA ARG A 39 -3.27 -19.06 -3.73
C ARG A 39 -2.77 -18.07 -2.69
N MET A 40 -2.15 -18.61 -1.64
CA MET A 40 -1.48 -17.82 -0.62
C MET A 40 -0.48 -16.85 -1.28
N PRO A 41 -0.50 -15.55 -0.93
CA PRO A 41 0.47 -14.60 -1.44
C PRO A 41 1.91 -15.06 -1.24
N ILE A 42 2.71 -15.03 -2.31
CA ILE A 42 4.13 -15.40 -2.28
C ILE A 42 4.94 -14.64 -1.20
N PRO A 43 4.69 -13.35 -0.90
CA PRO A 43 5.37 -12.68 0.22
C PRO A 43 5.20 -13.40 1.57
N ILE A 44 4.04 -14.03 1.84
CA ILE A 44 3.81 -14.82 3.06
C ILE A 44 4.62 -16.12 3.02
N VAL A 45 4.69 -16.78 1.86
CA VAL A 45 5.51 -17.98 1.65
C VAL A 45 6.98 -17.69 1.91
N HIS A 46 7.52 -16.62 1.32
CA HIS A 46 8.90 -16.21 1.54
C HIS A 46 9.13 -15.80 3.00
N ALA A 47 8.16 -15.17 3.67
CA ALA A 47 8.28 -14.84 5.09
C ALA A 47 8.30 -16.09 5.98
N LEU A 48 7.47 -17.10 5.72
CA LEU A 48 7.53 -18.40 6.39
C LEU A 48 8.92 -19.04 6.20
N ALA A 49 9.45 -19.03 4.98
CA ALA A 49 10.78 -19.56 4.71
C ALA A 49 11.87 -18.81 5.50
N ARG A 50 11.84 -17.47 5.55
CA ARG A 50 12.75 -16.68 6.41
C ARG A 50 12.67 -17.10 7.87
N ILE A 51 11.46 -17.32 8.40
CA ILE A 51 11.24 -17.79 9.77
C ILE A 51 11.85 -19.18 9.98
N LYS A 52 11.68 -20.12 9.03
CA LYS A 52 12.27 -21.47 9.14
C LYS A 52 13.79 -21.44 9.09
N GLY A 53 14.38 -20.62 8.21
CA GLY A 53 15.83 -20.42 8.18
C GLY A 53 16.36 -19.81 9.48
N ALA A 54 15.69 -18.78 10.00
CA ALA A 54 16.04 -18.16 11.27
C ALA A 54 15.93 -19.15 12.44
N ALA A 55 14.84 -19.92 12.51
CA ALA A 55 14.62 -20.91 13.55
C ALA A 55 15.67 -22.02 13.53
N ALA A 56 16.10 -22.49 12.34
CA ALA A 56 17.18 -23.45 12.23
C ALA A 56 18.50 -22.90 12.79
N ARG A 57 18.85 -21.66 12.45
CA ARG A 57 20.06 -20.98 12.96
C ARG A 57 20.02 -20.77 14.47
N VAL A 58 18.86 -20.40 15.01
CA VAL A 58 18.67 -20.24 16.47
C VAL A 58 18.73 -21.59 17.18
N ASN A 59 18.00 -22.60 16.69
CA ASN A 59 17.93 -23.92 17.32
C ASN A 59 19.22 -24.72 17.24
N ARG A 60 20.17 -24.34 16.37
CA ARG A 60 21.55 -24.87 16.42
C ARG A 60 22.16 -24.69 17.82
N ASN A 61 21.81 -23.63 18.55
CA ASN A 61 22.25 -23.39 19.92
C ASN A 61 21.37 -24.10 20.98
N HIS A 62 20.29 -24.77 20.55
CA HIS A 62 19.30 -25.42 21.40
C HIS A 62 19.07 -26.90 21.05
N GLY A 63 20.08 -27.54 20.46
CA GLY A 63 20.11 -29.00 20.27
C GLY A 63 19.82 -29.50 18.85
N LEU A 64 19.53 -28.61 17.89
CA LEU A 64 19.47 -29.02 16.48
C LEU A 64 20.89 -29.29 15.96
N ASP A 65 21.10 -30.44 15.32
CA ASP A 65 22.37 -30.79 14.68
C ASP A 65 22.81 -29.71 13.69
N ALA A 66 24.10 -29.39 13.69
CA ALA A 66 24.64 -28.30 12.88
C ALA A 66 24.49 -28.57 11.37
N GLY A 67 24.64 -29.81 10.92
CA GLY A 67 24.47 -30.19 9.52
C GLY A 67 23.01 -30.03 9.07
N LEU A 68 22.06 -30.46 9.91
CA LEU A 68 20.63 -30.26 9.65
C LEU A 68 20.26 -28.77 9.64
N ALA A 69 20.76 -28.00 10.60
CA ALA A 69 20.50 -26.56 10.70
C ALA A 69 20.94 -25.81 9.43
N GLU A 70 22.16 -26.07 8.94
CA GLU A 70 22.67 -25.44 7.71
C GLU A 70 21.91 -25.91 6.46
N ALA A 71 21.50 -27.18 6.39
CA ALA A 71 20.70 -27.67 5.27
C ALA A 71 19.31 -27.02 5.21
N ILE A 72 18.64 -26.88 6.36
CA ILE A 72 17.34 -26.20 6.48
C ILE A 72 17.48 -24.71 6.13
N ALA A 73 18.50 -24.03 6.64
CA ALA A 73 18.74 -22.63 6.35
C ALA A 73 19.00 -22.39 4.85
N ALA A 74 19.80 -23.24 4.20
CA ALA A 74 20.06 -23.14 2.76
C ALA A 74 18.81 -23.42 1.91
N ALA A 75 17.98 -24.39 2.31
CA ALA A 75 16.70 -24.66 1.64
C ALA A 75 15.73 -23.49 1.78
N ALA A 76 15.61 -22.93 2.98
CA ALA A 76 14.82 -21.72 3.25
C ALA A 76 15.29 -20.53 2.39
N GLU A 77 16.60 -20.28 2.30
CA GLU A 77 17.15 -19.21 1.44
C GLU A 77 16.82 -19.41 -0.04
N ALA A 78 16.80 -20.66 -0.52
CA ALA A 78 16.42 -20.95 -1.90
C ALA A 78 14.93 -20.67 -2.18
N VAL A 79 14.05 -20.96 -1.21
CA VAL A 79 12.63 -20.57 -1.27
C VAL A 79 12.48 -19.04 -1.26
N VAL A 80 13.18 -18.34 -0.36
CA VAL A 80 13.17 -16.87 -0.28
C VAL A 80 13.65 -16.23 -1.58
N ALA A 81 14.56 -16.87 -2.31
CA ALA A 81 15.04 -16.43 -3.60
C ALA A 81 14.07 -16.72 -4.77
N GLY A 82 12.87 -17.22 -4.50
CA GLY A 82 11.84 -17.49 -5.51
C GLY A 82 12.05 -18.76 -6.34
N ARG A 83 13.00 -19.63 -5.98
CA ARG A 83 13.35 -20.81 -6.80
C ARG A 83 12.31 -21.93 -6.76
N TYR A 84 11.38 -21.88 -5.82
CA TYR A 84 10.42 -22.94 -5.51
C TYR A 84 9.01 -22.40 -5.28
N ASP A 85 8.66 -21.24 -5.84
CA ASP A 85 7.34 -20.60 -5.63
C ASP A 85 6.17 -21.47 -6.11
N ASP A 86 6.41 -22.35 -7.07
CA ASP A 86 5.44 -23.34 -7.57
C ASP A 86 5.15 -24.48 -6.59
N GLN A 87 5.95 -24.64 -5.54
CA GLN A 87 5.82 -25.67 -4.49
C GLN A 87 4.85 -25.29 -3.37
N PHE A 88 4.15 -24.15 -3.51
CA PHE A 88 3.23 -23.62 -2.51
C PHE A 88 1.81 -23.50 -3.08
N PRO A 89 1.09 -24.64 -3.24
CA PRO A 89 -0.16 -24.68 -3.98
C PRO A 89 -1.38 -24.26 -3.18
N LEU A 90 -1.24 -23.99 -1.88
CA LEU A 90 -2.35 -23.79 -0.96
C LEU A 90 -3.02 -22.42 -1.11
N ALA A 91 -4.32 -22.38 -0.86
CA ALA A 91 -5.15 -21.19 -0.98
C ALA A 91 -5.14 -20.31 0.28
N ILE A 92 -5.58 -19.07 0.12
CA ILE A 92 -5.92 -18.16 1.23
C ILE A 92 -7.02 -18.80 2.10
N TRP A 93 -8.00 -19.44 1.46
CA TRP A 93 -9.20 -20.03 2.06
C TRP A 93 -8.92 -21.42 2.65
N GLN A 94 -8.05 -21.44 3.64
CA GLN A 94 -7.54 -22.64 4.30
C GLN A 94 -7.85 -22.59 5.81
N THR A 95 -7.22 -23.43 6.64
CA THR A 95 -7.30 -23.28 8.12
C THR A 95 -6.99 -21.85 8.53
N GLY A 96 -7.87 -21.24 9.33
CA GLY A 96 -7.83 -19.82 9.66
C GLY A 96 -6.61 -19.34 10.47
N SER A 97 -5.90 -20.26 11.12
CA SER A 97 -4.62 -20.00 11.78
C SER A 97 -3.45 -19.88 10.79
N GLY A 98 -3.62 -20.37 9.55
CA GLY A 98 -2.55 -20.53 8.57
C GLY A 98 -1.69 -21.78 8.76
N THR A 99 -2.13 -22.74 9.59
CA THR A 99 -1.40 -23.99 9.89
C THR A 99 -1.00 -24.76 8.64
N GLN A 100 -1.88 -24.84 7.65
CA GLN A 100 -1.59 -25.60 6.43
C GLN A 100 -0.44 -24.97 5.62
N SER A 101 -0.38 -23.64 5.48
CA SER A 101 0.79 -23.00 4.86
C SER A 101 2.06 -23.11 5.70
N ASN A 102 1.97 -23.07 7.03
CA ASN A 102 3.12 -23.35 7.90
C ASN A 102 3.68 -24.76 7.64
N MET A 103 2.79 -25.76 7.56
CA MET A 103 3.16 -27.13 7.26
C MET A 103 3.66 -27.33 5.84
N ASN A 104 3.10 -26.62 4.86
CA ASN A 104 3.61 -26.63 3.49
C ASN A 104 5.05 -26.09 3.43
N ALA A 105 5.36 -25.00 4.14
CA ALA A 105 6.74 -24.53 4.27
C ALA A 105 7.65 -25.55 4.96
N ASN A 106 7.19 -26.18 6.04
CA ASN A 106 7.95 -27.23 6.73
C ASN A 106 8.28 -28.40 5.80
N GLU A 107 7.28 -28.92 5.09
CA GLU A 107 7.42 -30.06 4.18
C GLU A 107 8.31 -29.74 2.98
N VAL A 108 8.10 -28.59 2.33
CA VAL A 108 8.93 -28.19 1.18
C VAL A 108 10.39 -28.00 1.59
N ILE A 109 10.65 -27.29 2.69
CA ILE A 109 12.02 -27.04 3.16
C ILE A 109 12.68 -28.35 3.60
N ALA A 110 11.97 -29.24 4.28
CA ALA A 110 12.46 -30.57 4.61
C ALA A 110 12.77 -31.38 3.34
N GLY A 111 11.86 -31.38 2.35
CA GLY A 111 12.03 -32.09 1.09
C GLY A 111 13.25 -31.61 0.29
N ILE A 112 13.49 -30.30 0.21
CA ILE A 112 14.67 -29.72 -0.44
C ILE A 112 15.95 -30.12 0.31
N ALA A 113 15.94 -30.05 1.65
CA ALA A 113 17.08 -30.44 2.46
C ALA A 113 17.39 -31.94 2.36
N ASN A 114 16.36 -32.80 2.35
CA ASN A 114 16.49 -34.26 2.22
C ASN A 114 17.01 -34.67 0.84
N GLU A 115 16.55 -34.03 -0.23
CA GLU A 115 17.07 -34.30 -1.57
C GLU A 115 18.58 -34.01 -1.63
N LYS A 116 19.02 -32.92 -1.00
CA LYS A 116 20.44 -32.56 -0.93
C LYS A 116 21.28 -33.50 -0.05
N LEU A 117 20.72 -33.96 1.08
CA LEU A 117 21.46 -34.75 2.07
C LEU A 117 21.43 -36.26 1.81
N ALA A 118 20.32 -36.77 1.27
CA ALA A 118 20.06 -38.20 1.12
C ALA A 118 19.69 -38.60 -0.32
N GLY A 119 19.56 -37.66 -1.25
CA GLY A 119 19.22 -37.95 -2.64
C GLY A 119 17.74 -38.30 -2.87
N THR A 120 16.89 -38.16 -1.86
CA THR A 120 15.46 -38.47 -1.93
C THR A 120 14.62 -37.21 -1.77
N ARG A 121 13.74 -36.93 -2.75
CA ARG A 121 12.80 -35.80 -2.68
C ARG A 121 11.67 -36.09 -1.70
N GLY A 122 11.31 -35.08 -0.90
CA GLY A 122 10.27 -35.18 0.11
C GLY A 122 10.73 -35.94 1.35
N GLY A 123 9.82 -36.69 1.97
CA GLY A 123 10.08 -37.52 3.14
C GLY A 123 10.40 -36.75 4.41
N LYS A 124 10.81 -37.51 5.43
CA LYS A 124 10.99 -37.04 6.81
C LYS A 124 12.39 -37.31 7.39
N SER A 125 13.32 -37.72 6.55
CA SER A 125 14.67 -38.12 6.96
C SER A 125 15.70 -37.71 5.91
N PRO A 126 16.86 -37.15 6.33
CA PRO A 126 17.26 -36.89 7.71
C PRO A 126 16.59 -35.66 8.35
N VAL A 127 15.93 -34.80 7.58
CA VAL A 127 15.21 -33.62 8.06
C VAL A 127 13.72 -33.94 8.19
N HIS A 128 13.20 -33.87 9.42
CA HIS A 128 11.79 -34.04 9.72
C HIS A 128 11.07 -32.68 9.72
N PRO A 129 9.91 -32.54 9.05
CA PRO A 129 9.22 -31.24 8.94
C PRO A 129 8.76 -30.68 10.29
N ASN A 130 8.32 -31.50 11.23
CA ASN A 130 7.95 -31.04 12.58
C ASN A 130 9.18 -30.92 13.50
N ASP A 131 9.82 -32.04 13.78
CA ASP A 131 10.87 -32.15 14.79
C ASP A 131 12.12 -31.29 14.51
N HIS A 132 12.42 -31.00 13.23
CA HIS A 132 13.58 -30.19 12.85
C HIS A 132 13.18 -28.83 12.27
N VAL A 133 12.35 -28.78 11.22
CA VAL A 133 12.02 -27.50 10.55
C VAL A 133 11.09 -26.63 11.41
N ASN A 134 10.17 -27.26 12.16
CA ASN A 134 9.25 -26.58 13.06
C ASN A 134 9.69 -26.63 14.54
N MET A 135 10.95 -26.97 14.81
CA MET A 135 11.49 -27.05 16.17
C MET A 135 11.32 -25.73 16.92
N GLY A 136 10.80 -25.78 18.16
CA GLY A 136 10.55 -24.60 19.01
C GLY A 136 9.44 -23.67 18.53
N GLN A 137 8.69 -24.05 17.50
CA GLN A 137 7.67 -23.21 16.85
C GLN A 137 6.28 -23.83 16.96
N SER A 138 5.26 -23.00 16.77
CA SER A 138 3.87 -23.39 16.52
C SER A 138 3.40 -22.75 15.23
N SER A 139 2.41 -23.34 14.56
CA SER A 139 1.72 -22.62 13.47
C SER A 139 1.09 -21.32 13.98
N ASN A 140 0.61 -21.32 15.22
CA ASN A 140 -0.10 -20.20 15.82
C ASN A 140 0.80 -18.98 16.02
N ASP A 141 2.11 -19.15 16.25
CA ASP A 141 3.06 -18.03 16.35
C ASP A 141 3.90 -17.81 15.07
N SER A 142 4.12 -18.84 14.25
CA SER A 142 4.86 -18.73 12.99
C SER A 142 4.07 -17.99 11.91
N PHE A 143 2.80 -18.30 11.72
CA PHE A 143 2.00 -17.68 10.66
C PHE A 143 1.73 -16.18 10.91
N PRO A 144 1.30 -15.70 12.09
CA PRO A 144 1.20 -14.26 12.33
C PRO A 144 2.55 -13.55 12.23
N THR A 145 3.65 -14.17 12.65
CA THR A 145 5.00 -13.65 12.41
C THR A 145 5.27 -13.49 10.92
N ALA A 146 4.89 -14.47 10.09
CA ALA A 146 5.05 -14.40 8.64
C ALA A 146 4.24 -13.26 8.02
N LEU A 147 3.02 -13.01 8.50
CA LEU A 147 2.21 -11.87 8.04
C LEU A 147 2.93 -10.55 8.31
N HIS A 148 3.42 -10.36 9.53
CA HIS A 148 4.12 -9.15 9.93
C HIS A 148 5.43 -8.95 9.16
N VAL A 149 6.23 -10.00 8.99
CA VAL A 149 7.47 -9.95 8.20
C VAL A 149 7.18 -9.64 6.73
N ALA A 150 6.19 -10.29 6.12
CA ALA A 150 5.80 -10.04 4.73
C ALA A 150 5.35 -8.58 4.53
N VAL A 151 4.47 -8.08 5.41
CA VAL A 151 3.97 -6.70 5.36
C VAL A 151 5.11 -5.70 5.53
N ALA A 152 6.02 -5.93 6.47
CA ALA A 152 7.15 -5.04 6.69
C ALA A 152 8.10 -4.99 5.49
N VAL A 153 8.43 -6.15 4.91
CA VAL A 153 9.28 -6.26 3.73
C VAL A 153 8.65 -5.57 2.52
N GLU A 154 7.39 -5.89 2.17
CA GLU A 154 6.73 -5.29 1.01
C GLU A 154 6.50 -3.78 1.18
N THR A 155 6.20 -3.34 2.40
CA THR A 155 6.06 -1.91 2.70
C THR A 155 7.38 -1.16 2.46
N THR A 156 8.48 -1.71 2.97
CA THR A 156 9.81 -1.09 2.88
C THR A 156 10.36 -1.14 1.45
N ALA A 157 10.17 -2.27 0.75
CA ALA A 157 10.77 -2.49 -0.56
C ALA A 157 9.95 -1.89 -1.71
N ARG A 158 8.64 -1.69 -1.54
CA ARG A 158 7.76 -1.31 -2.66
C ARG A 158 6.89 -0.09 -2.37
N LEU A 159 6.15 -0.10 -1.25
CA LEU A 159 5.19 0.97 -0.98
C LEU A 159 5.85 2.31 -0.65
N LEU A 160 6.79 2.34 0.30
CA LEU A 160 7.45 3.58 0.70
C LEU A 160 8.28 4.20 -0.44
N PRO A 161 9.03 3.42 -1.26
CA PRO A 161 9.66 3.95 -2.46
C PRO A 161 8.66 4.54 -3.46
N ALA A 162 7.57 3.83 -3.79
CA ALA A 162 6.56 4.34 -4.72
C ALA A 162 5.89 5.64 -4.22
N LEU A 163 5.60 5.72 -2.92
CA LEU A 163 5.07 6.92 -2.29
C LEU A 163 6.07 8.08 -2.34
N THR A 164 7.36 7.81 -2.12
CA THR A 164 8.43 8.81 -2.22
C THR A 164 8.53 9.35 -3.65
N ILE A 165 8.60 8.46 -4.64
CA ILE A 165 8.68 8.83 -6.06
C ILE A 165 7.51 9.71 -6.49
N LEU A 166 6.27 9.35 -6.10
CA LEU A 166 5.10 10.17 -6.38
C LEU A 166 5.16 11.54 -5.67
N THR A 167 5.56 11.54 -4.40
CA THR A 167 5.65 12.78 -3.60
C THR A 167 6.65 13.74 -4.23
N ASP A 168 7.84 13.25 -4.59
CA ASP A 168 8.92 14.05 -5.19
C ASP A 168 8.50 14.59 -6.56
N ALA A 169 7.79 13.80 -7.37
CA ALA A 169 7.30 14.23 -8.67
C ALA A 169 6.25 15.35 -8.56
N ILE A 170 5.27 15.21 -7.65
CA ILE A 170 4.28 16.26 -7.39
C ILE A 170 4.96 17.51 -6.80
N GLU A 171 5.94 17.33 -5.91
CA GLU A 171 6.68 18.45 -5.31
C GLU A 171 7.51 19.20 -6.35
N ALA A 172 8.11 18.50 -7.32
CA ALA A 172 8.80 19.11 -8.44
C ALA A 172 7.84 19.99 -9.27
N LYS A 173 6.62 19.49 -9.57
CA LYS A 173 5.58 20.28 -10.23
C LYS A 173 5.12 21.46 -9.38
N ALA A 174 4.92 21.27 -8.07
CA ALA A 174 4.54 22.32 -7.14
C ALA A 174 5.56 23.49 -7.15
N ARG A 175 6.86 23.18 -7.11
CA ARG A 175 7.93 24.19 -7.22
C ARG A 175 7.95 24.86 -8.59
N ALA A 176 7.87 24.08 -9.67
CA ALA A 176 7.89 24.61 -11.04
C ALA A 176 6.72 25.55 -11.34
N TRP A 177 5.58 25.35 -10.66
CA TRP A 177 4.35 26.11 -10.87
C TRP A 177 4.06 27.13 -9.78
N GLY A 178 5.08 27.47 -8.99
CA GLY A 178 4.99 28.42 -7.87
C GLY A 178 4.44 29.78 -8.25
N ASP A 179 4.73 30.26 -9.46
CA ASP A 179 4.34 31.59 -9.96
C ASP A 179 3.07 31.59 -10.84
N ILE A 180 2.47 30.41 -11.10
CA ILE A 180 1.32 30.30 -12.00
C ILE A 180 0.05 30.56 -11.19
N VAL A 181 -0.48 31.79 -11.25
CA VAL A 181 -1.71 32.17 -10.54
C VAL A 181 -2.94 31.62 -11.27
N LYS A 182 -3.83 30.94 -10.55
CA LYS A 182 -5.10 30.40 -11.04
C LYS A 182 -6.26 30.72 -10.10
N ILE A 183 -7.48 30.56 -10.60
CA ILE A 183 -8.69 30.76 -9.81
C ILE A 183 -8.88 29.56 -8.87
N GLY A 184 -9.02 29.86 -7.58
CA GLY A 184 -9.42 28.87 -6.59
C GLY A 184 -10.86 28.43 -6.80
N ARG A 185 -11.19 27.22 -6.33
CA ARG A 185 -12.57 26.74 -6.34
C ARG A 185 -12.95 26.15 -5.00
N THR A 186 -14.03 26.67 -4.42
CA THR A 186 -14.67 26.10 -3.24
C THR A 186 -16.12 25.81 -3.60
N HIS A 187 -16.65 24.65 -3.20
CA HIS A 187 -17.99 24.19 -3.63
C HIS A 187 -18.16 24.13 -5.17
N LEU A 188 -17.06 23.96 -5.91
CA LEU A 188 -16.98 24.05 -7.38
C LEU A 188 -17.32 25.42 -7.98
N GLN A 189 -17.49 26.45 -7.16
CA GLN A 189 -17.66 27.84 -7.60
C GLN A 189 -16.31 28.54 -7.66
N ASP A 190 -16.20 29.57 -8.52
CA ASP A 190 -15.04 30.46 -8.52
C ASP A 190 -14.82 31.06 -7.12
N ALA A 191 -13.56 31.13 -6.72
CA ALA A 191 -13.10 31.71 -5.46
C ALA A 191 -11.91 32.66 -5.69
N THR A 192 -11.27 33.10 -4.61
CA THR A 192 -10.05 33.92 -4.68
C THR A 192 -8.89 33.17 -5.33
N PRO A 193 -7.88 33.89 -5.88
CA PRO A 193 -6.72 33.26 -6.49
C PRO A 193 -5.86 32.46 -5.51
N LEU A 194 -5.15 31.48 -6.07
CA LEU A 194 -3.99 30.81 -5.49
C LEU A 194 -3.06 30.42 -6.63
N THR A 195 -1.81 30.06 -6.34
CA THR A 195 -0.93 29.51 -7.38
C THR A 195 -1.18 28.02 -7.57
N LEU A 196 -0.95 27.53 -8.78
CA LEU A 196 -1.00 26.10 -9.08
C LEU A 196 0.04 25.34 -8.24
N GLY A 197 1.18 25.98 -7.94
CA GLY A 197 2.15 25.48 -6.97
C GLY A 197 1.59 25.32 -5.56
N GLN A 198 0.84 26.31 -5.06
CA GLN A 198 0.15 26.22 -3.76
C GLN A 198 -0.88 25.08 -3.74
N GLU A 199 -1.67 24.91 -4.80
CA GLU A 199 -2.61 23.78 -4.91
C GLU A 199 -1.88 22.42 -4.84
N PHE A 200 -0.82 22.25 -5.63
CA PHE A 200 -0.03 21.01 -5.65
C PHE A 200 0.74 20.77 -4.34
N SER A 201 1.15 21.82 -3.64
CA SER A 201 1.75 21.71 -2.30
C SER A 201 0.81 21.04 -1.29
N GLY A 202 -0.51 21.24 -1.45
CA GLY A 202 -1.51 20.57 -0.62
C GLY A 202 -1.50 19.06 -0.84
N TYR A 203 -1.30 18.61 -2.08
CA TYR A 203 -1.16 17.19 -2.40
C TYR A 203 0.12 16.59 -1.79
N VAL A 204 1.25 17.30 -1.90
CA VAL A 204 2.52 16.91 -1.26
C VAL A 204 2.34 16.75 0.24
N ALA A 205 1.71 17.72 0.91
CA ALA A 205 1.44 17.66 2.35
C ALA A 205 0.57 16.45 2.74
N GLN A 206 -0.45 16.11 1.93
CA GLN A 206 -1.26 14.91 2.15
C GLN A 206 -0.41 13.63 2.07
N LEU A 207 0.47 13.51 1.09
CA LEU A 207 1.33 12.33 0.91
C LEU A 207 2.37 12.19 2.02
N ILE A 208 3.03 13.29 2.42
CA ILE A 208 3.97 13.32 3.55
C ILE A 208 3.27 12.86 4.84
N ALA A 209 2.08 13.38 5.12
CA ALA A 209 1.32 12.98 6.30
C ALA A 209 0.89 11.51 6.25
N CYS A 210 0.55 10.98 5.07
CA CYS A 210 0.24 9.55 4.91
C CYS A 210 1.48 8.67 5.12
N ARG A 211 2.64 9.08 4.60
CA ARG A 211 3.92 8.39 4.82
C ARG A 211 4.22 8.25 6.31
N ALA A 212 4.13 9.35 7.07
CA ALA A 212 4.39 9.34 8.51
C ALA A 212 3.44 8.38 9.27
N ARG A 213 2.16 8.31 8.89
CA ARG A 213 1.20 7.36 9.47
C ARG A 213 1.58 5.90 9.19
N ILE A 214 2.02 5.61 7.97
CA ILE A 214 2.45 4.26 7.56
C ILE A 214 3.73 3.87 8.28
N GLU A 215 4.74 4.75 8.31
CA GLU A 215 6.02 4.51 8.99
C GLU A 215 5.82 4.31 10.50
N GLY A 216 4.96 5.11 11.13
CA GLY A 216 4.59 4.94 12.54
C GLY A 216 3.90 3.59 12.80
N ALA A 217 2.94 3.20 11.96
CA ALA A 217 2.27 1.91 12.09
C ALA A 217 3.22 0.73 11.82
N LEU A 218 4.14 0.86 10.88
CA LEU A 218 5.18 -0.12 10.58
C LEU A 218 6.07 -0.36 11.81
N ALA A 219 6.64 0.71 12.37
CA ALA A 219 7.58 0.62 13.49
C ALA A 219 6.92 0.13 14.80
N HIS A 220 5.73 0.62 15.10
CA HIS A 220 5.10 0.39 16.39
C HIS A 220 4.20 -0.85 16.44
N ASN A 221 3.65 -1.29 15.30
CA ASN A 221 2.70 -2.40 15.26
C ASN A 221 3.20 -3.59 14.44
N ILE A 222 3.65 -3.36 13.20
CA ILE A 222 4.02 -4.45 12.29
C ILE A 222 5.34 -5.10 12.70
N CYS A 223 6.33 -4.32 13.13
CA CYS A 223 7.63 -4.86 13.54
C CYS A 223 7.63 -5.61 14.89
N LYS A 224 6.44 -5.94 15.45
CA LYS A 224 6.26 -6.69 16.69
C LYS A 224 5.86 -8.13 16.37
N LEU A 225 6.69 -9.10 16.77
CA LEU A 225 6.55 -10.50 16.33
C LEU A 225 5.93 -11.42 17.38
N ALA A 226 4.97 -12.25 16.95
CA ALA A 226 4.32 -13.26 17.78
C ALA A 226 5.24 -14.44 18.14
N GLN A 227 6.32 -14.65 17.37
CA GLN A 227 7.25 -15.76 17.51
C GLN A 227 7.70 -15.97 18.96
N GLY A 228 7.67 -17.23 19.40
CA GLY A 228 7.95 -17.64 20.78
C GLY A 228 6.71 -17.65 21.68
N GLY A 229 5.54 -17.24 21.19
CA GLY A 229 4.26 -17.45 21.88
C GLY A 229 3.75 -18.89 21.83
N THR A 230 4.27 -19.70 20.90
CA THR A 230 3.90 -21.10 20.64
C THR A 230 2.38 -21.30 20.47
N ALA A 231 1.75 -22.20 21.23
CA ALA A 231 0.38 -22.61 20.99
C ALA A 231 -0.65 -21.54 21.38
N VAL A 232 -0.47 -20.93 22.55
CA VAL A 232 -1.49 -20.06 23.19
C VAL A 232 -0.89 -18.79 23.82
N GLY A 233 0.41 -18.53 23.64
CA GLY A 233 1.09 -17.32 24.11
C GLY A 233 2.03 -17.54 25.30
N THR A 234 2.03 -18.73 25.89
CA THR A 234 2.85 -19.03 27.08
C THR A 234 4.32 -19.32 26.77
N GLY A 235 4.65 -19.62 25.51
CA GLY A 235 5.99 -20.06 25.13
C GLY A 235 6.32 -21.51 25.49
N LEU A 236 5.33 -22.31 25.87
CA LEU A 236 5.53 -23.74 26.15
C LEU A 236 6.24 -24.42 24.97
N ASN A 237 7.30 -25.17 25.28
CA ASN A 237 8.18 -25.88 24.33
C ASN A 237 9.10 -25.00 23.45
N ALA A 238 9.11 -23.68 23.61
CA ALA A 238 10.17 -22.85 23.06
C ALA A 238 11.36 -22.75 24.04
N PRO A 239 12.61 -22.74 23.57
CA PRO A 239 13.75 -22.53 24.45
C PRO A 239 13.77 -21.11 25.02
N ALA A 240 14.42 -20.93 26.18
CA ALA A 240 14.55 -19.61 26.79
C ALA A 240 15.29 -18.64 25.85
N GLY A 241 14.76 -17.43 25.67
CA GLY A 241 15.32 -16.40 24.78
C GLY A 241 15.07 -16.62 23.28
N PHE A 242 14.26 -17.62 22.90
CA PHE A 242 13.98 -17.95 21.51
C PHE A 242 13.36 -16.78 20.73
N ASP A 243 12.42 -16.07 21.32
CA ASP A 243 11.73 -14.93 20.69
C ASP A 243 12.68 -13.78 20.35
N VAL A 244 13.55 -13.40 21.30
CA VAL A 244 14.58 -12.36 21.12
C VAL A 244 15.56 -12.78 20.02
N ALA A 245 16.04 -14.03 20.05
CA ALA A 245 16.97 -14.54 19.05
C ALA A 245 16.33 -14.60 17.65
N MET A 246 15.07 -15.02 17.56
CA MET A 246 14.30 -15.02 16.31
C MET A 246 14.12 -13.62 15.74
N ALA A 247 13.73 -12.64 16.56
CA ALA A 247 13.60 -11.25 16.13
C ALA A 247 14.94 -10.68 15.64
N ALA A 248 16.04 -10.98 16.32
CA ALA A 248 17.38 -10.54 15.91
C ALA A 248 17.81 -11.16 14.56
N GLU A 249 17.59 -12.46 14.35
CA GLU A 249 17.97 -13.13 13.10
C GLU A 249 17.10 -12.68 11.91
N LEU A 250 15.79 -12.49 12.13
CA LEU A 250 14.89 -11.90 11.14
C LEU A 250 15.28 -10.45 10.82
N SER A 251 15.70 -9.67 11.83
CA SER A 251 16.16 -8.30 11.61
C SER A 251 17.42 -8.26 10.76
N LYS A 252 18.39 -9.12 11.08
CA LYS A 252 19.64 -9.23 10.33
C LYS A 252 19.41 -9.63 8.87
N SER A 253 18.55 -10.62 8.62
CA SER A 253 18.32 -11.14 7.26
C SER A 253 17.49 -10.22 6.38
N THR A 254 16.69 -9.32 6.96
CA THR A 254 15.83 -8.39 6.22
C THR A 254 16.34 -6.95 6.19
N GLY A 255 17.21 -6.57 7.12
CA GLY A 255 17.60 -5.18 7.35
C GLY A 255 16.53 -4.34 8.05
N ILE A 256 15.44 -4.96 8.54
CA ILE A 256 14.33 -4.29 9.21
C ILE A 256 14.39 -4.59 10.70
N ALA A 257 14.29 -3.58 11.56
CA ALA A 257 14.31 -3.79 13.01
C ALA A 257 13.00 -4.42 13.50
N PHE A 258 13.05 -5.70 13.85
CA PHE A 258 11.98 -6.45 14.51
C PHE A 258 12.26 -6.63 16.00
N GLU A 259 11.20 -6.70 16.79
CA GLU A 259 11.27 -7.05 18.21
C GLU A 259 10.16 -8.04 18.59
N PRO A 260 10.32 -8.81 19.68
CA PRO A 260 9.25 -9.62 20.23
C PRO A 260 8.05 -8.74 20.60
N ALA A 261 6.84 -9.17 20.26
CA ALA A 261 5.62 -8.56 20.78
C ALA A 261 5.64 -8.57 22.31
N ARG A 262 5.28 -7.42 22.92
CA ARG A 262 5.29 -7.23 24.38
C ARG A 262 4.38 -8.21 25.12
N ASN A 263 3.28 -8.62 24.47
CA ASN A 263 2.35 -9.59 25.00
C ASN A 263 2.02 -10.61 23.89
N LYS A 264 2.35 -11.89 24.10
CA LYS A 264 2.10 -12.93 23.11
C LYS A 264 0.63 -13.34 23.02
N PHE A 265 -0.14 -13.20 24.09
CA PHE A 265 -1.57 -13.51 24.08
C PHE A 265 -2.30 -12.57 23.12
N GLU A 266 -2.02 -11.25 23.19
CA GLU A 266 -2.55 -10.27 22.25
C GLU A 266 -2.13 -10.57 20.80
N ALA A 267 -0.83 -10.80 20.57
CA ALA A 267 -0.30 -11.07 19.24
C ALA A 267 -0.85 -12.35 18.56
N LEU A 268 -1.42 -13.27 19.35
CA LEU A 268 -2.08 -14.48 18.85
C LEU A 268 -3.60 -14.30 18.71
N ALA A 269 -4.23 -13.79 19.77
CA ALA A 269 -5.67 -13.66 19.92
C ALA A 269 -6.30 -12.56 19.06
N SER A 270 -5.54 -11.53 18.68
CA SER A 270 -5.99 -10.46 17.80
C SER A 270 -5.04 -10.26 16.61
N ASN A 271 -5.35 -9.28 15.75
CA ASN A 271 -4.45 -8.80 14.71
C ASN A 271 -4.55 -7.27 14.60
N ASP A 272 -4.68 -6.59 15.74
CA ASP A 272 -5.01 -5.15 15.80
C ASP A 272 -3.95 -4.29 15.11
N GLY A 273 -2.68 -4.70 15.20
CA GLY A 273 -1.59 -4.05 14.48
C GLY A 273 -1.77 -4.03 12.95
N LEU A 274 -2.27 -5.13 12.37
CA LEU A 274 -2.58 -5.22 10.93
C LEU A 274 -3.84 -4.44 10.57
N VAL A 275 -4.85 -4.39 11.46
CA VAL A 275 -6.05 -3.57 11.26
C VAL A 275 -5.69 -2.08 11.24
N PHE A 276 -4.90 -1.62 12.20
CA PHE A 276 -4.42 -0.24 12.27
C PHE A 276 -3.58 0.13 11.05
N PHE A 277 -2.64 -0.73 10.66
CA PHE A 277 -1.84 -0.52 9.46
C PHE A 277 -2.69 -0.44 8.19
N SER A 278 -3.68 -1.33 8.05
CA SER A 278 -4.68 -1.27 6.97
C SER A 278 -5.45 0.06 6.97
N GLY A 279 -5.77 0.62 8.13
CA GLY A 279 -6.37 1.96 8.26
C GLY A 279 -5.46 3.09 7.75
N ALA A 280 -4.14 2.98 7.93
CA ALA A 280 -3.18 3.91 7.34
C ALA A 280 -3.15 3.81 5.81
N LEU A 281 -3.20 2.60 5.25
CA LEU A 281 -3.34 2.39 3.80
C LEU A 281 -4.66 2.94 3.25
N ASN A 282 -5.76 2.76 3.98
CA ASN A 282 -7.06 3.33 3.66
C ASN A 282 -7.00 4.87 3.63
N THR A 283 -6.29 5.49 4.58
CA THR A 283 -6.08 6.94 4.60
C THR A 283 -5.29 7.41 3.37
N LEU A 284 -4.25 6.67 2.96
CA LEU A 284 -3.51 6.95 1.73
C LEU A 284 -4.42 6.84 0.49
N ALA A 285 -5.26 5.80 0.41
CA ALA A 285 -6.22 5.64 -0.68
C ALA A 285 -7.21 6.82 -0.80
N VAL A 286 -7.70 7.34 0.33
CA VAL A 286 -8.55 8.55 0.36
C VAL A 286 -7.79 9.77 -0.19
N ALA A 287 -6.53 9.98 0.23
CA ALA A 287 -5.70 11.08 -0.25
C ALA A 287 -5.44 10.98 -1.76
N LEU A 288 -5.07 9.79 -2.25
CA LEU A 288 -4.82 9.53 -3.68
C LEU A 288 -6.09 9.75 -4.52
N THR A 289 -7.26 9.38 -4.00
CA THR A 289 -8.55 9.61 -4.68
C THR A 289 -8.80 11.09 -4.88
N LYS A 290 -8.56 11.93 -3.86
CA LYS A 290 -8.66 13.39 -3.98
C LYS A 290 -7.72 13.89 -5.06
N ILE A 291 -6.42 13.56 -4.96
CA ILE A 291 -5.37 14.05 -5.87
C ILE A 291 -5.70 13.69 -7.32
N ALA A 292 -6.06 12.42 -7.58
CA ALA A 292 -6.42 11.96 -8.92
C ALA A 292 -7.70 12.62 -9.45
N ASN A 293 -8.70 12.86 -8.60
CA ASN A 293 -9.94 13.54 -8.98
C ASN A 293 -9.70 15.00 -9.36
N ASP A 294 -8.89 15.73 -8.59
CA ASP A 294 -8.54 17.11 -8.89
C ASP A 294 -7.80 17.19 -10.22
N ILE A 295 -6.75 16.39 -10.42
CA ILE A 295 -5.97 16.35 -11.67
C ILE A 295 -6.88 16.00 -12.86
N ARG A 296 -7.78 15.04 -12.69
CA ARG A 296 -8.79 14.69 -13.70
C ARG A 296 -9.72 15.86 -14.03
N LEU A 297 -10.20 16.58 -13.01
CA LEU A 297 -11.13 17.69 -13.19
C LEU A 297 -10.44 18.90 -13.85
N LEU A 298 -9.23 19.23 -13.41
CA LEU A 298 -8.40 20.27 -14.01
C LEU A 298 -8.02 19.94 -15.47
N GLY A 299 -7.82 18.65 -15.79
CA GLY A 299 -7.59 18.16 -17.14
C GLY A 299 -8.85 17.93 -18.00
N SER A 300 -10.05 18.30 -17.51
CA SER A 300 -11.29 18.12 -18.27
C SER A 300 -11.35 19.08 -19.47
N GLY A 301 -11.65 18.56 -20.68
CA GLY A 301 -11.58 19.36 -21.89
C GLY A 301 -11.82 18.55 -23.19
N PRO A 302 -11.38 19.04 -24.35
CA PRO A 302 -10.48 20.18 -24.53
C PRO A 302 -11.17 21.56 -24.56
N ARG A 303 -12.51 21.63 -24.69
CA ARG A 303 -13.21 22.92 -24.88
C ARG A 303 -14.42 23.17 -23.97
N ALA A 304 -14.91 22.14 -23.29
CA ALA A 304 -16.15 22.19 -22.51
C ALA A 304 -15.94 21.80 -21.03
N GLY A 305 -14.70 21.89 -20.54
CA GLY A 305 -14.33 21.64 -19.16
C GLY A 305 -13.52 22.80 -18.57
N LEU A 306 -12.76 22.52 -17.51
CA LEU A 306 -11.85 23.51 -16.92
C LEU A 306 -10.66 23.75 -17.87
N GLY A 307 -9.96 22.67 -18.24
CA GLY A 307 -8.86 22.69 -19.20
C GLY A 307 -7.62 23.43 -18.69
N GLU A 308 -7.37 23.43 -17.38
CA GLU A 308 -6.23 24.12 -16.78
C GLU A 308 -4.95 23.28 -16.86
N LEU A 309 -5.07 21.96 -17.01
CA LEU A 309 -3.95 21.04 -17.15
C LEU A 309 -4.07 20.22 -18.45
N ASP A 310 -2.97 20.09 -19.17
CA ASP A 310 -2.82 19.19 -20.31
C ASP A 310 -2.15 17.90 -19.82
N LEU A 311 -2.90 16.78 -19.86
CA LEU A 311 -2.42 15.47 -19.42
C LEU A 311 -1.69 14.74 -20.56
N PRO A 312 -0.68 13.90 -20.27
CA PRO A 312 -0.03 13.06 -21.28
C PRO A 312 -1.01 12.15 -22.02
N ALA A 313 -0.88 12.09 -23.35
CA ALA A 313 -1.68 11.20 -24.20
C ALA A 313 -0.98 9.84 -24.37
N ASN A 314 -1.19 8.92 -23.43
CA ASN A 314 -0.55 7.59 -23.46
C ASN A 314 -1.23 6.61 -24.43
N GLU A 315 -2.54 6.72 -24.56
CA GLU A 315 -3.36 5.91 -25.47
C GLU A 315 -4.27 6.80 -26.33
N PRO A 316 -4.69 6.35 -27.53
CA PRO A 316 -5.75 7.03 -28.27
C PRO A 316 -7.04 7.10 -27.43
N GLY A 317 -7.42 8.29 -26.98
CA GLY A 317 -8.53 8.48 -26.03
C GLY A 317 -9.92 8.11 -26.57
N SER A 318 -10.07 7.98 -27.88
CA SER A 318 -11.24 7.39 -28.53
C SER A 318 -10.91 7.03 -29.97
N SER A 319 -11.48 5.94 -30.47
CA SER A 319 -11.31 5.49 -31.86
C SER A 319 -11.89 6.45 -32.91
N ILE A 320 -12.72 7.44 -32.51
CA ILE A 320 -13.44 8.33 -33.43
C ILE A 320 -13.19 9.85 -33.21
N MET A 321 -12.55 10.24 -32.10
CA MET A 321 -12.39 11.65 -31.71
C MET A 321 -10.90 12.07 -31.64
N PRO A 322 -10.30 12.57 -32.73
CA PRO A 322 -8.92 13.07 -32.70
C PRO A 322 -8.79 14.27 -31.75
N GLY A 323 -7.72 14.29 -30.96
CA GLY A 323 -7.42 15.37 -30.00
C GLY A 323 -8.06 15.20 -28.61
N LYS A 324 -8.84 14.13 -28.37
CA LYS A 324 -9.36 13.79 -27.03
C LYS A 324 -8.34 12.94 -26.27
N VAL A 325 -7.95 13.39 -25.06
CA VAL A 325 -7.14 12.63 -24.12
C VAL A 325 -8.00 12.27 -22.91
N ASN A 326 -8.15 10.97 -22.62
CA ASN A 326 -8.83 10.55 -21.39
C ASN A 326 -7.81 10.49 -20.24
N PRO A 327 -8.22 10.84 -19.01
CA PRO A 327 -7.37 10.79 -17.82
C PRO A 327 -7.24 9.36 -17.27
N THR A 328 -6.80 8.40 -18.09
CA THR A 328 -6.82 6.94 -17.80
C THR A 328 -6.02 6.57 -16.55
N GLN A 329 -4.91 7.25 -16.29
CA GLN A 329 -4.11 7.04 -15.07
C GLN A 329 -4.84 7.53 -13.81
N CYS A 330 -5.61 8.62 -13.89
CA CYS A 330 -6.46 9.06 -12.77
C CYS A 330 -7.58 8.04 -12.52
N GLU A 331 -8.21 7.54 -13.58
CA GLU A 331 -9.25 6.50 -13.50
C GLU A 331 -8.72 5.24 -12.82
N MET A 332 -7.58 4.72 -13.27
CA MET A 332 -6.89 3.57 -12.67
C MET A 332 -6.62 3.79 -11.18
N LEU A 333 -6.01 4.93 -10.82
CA LEU A 333 -5.63 5.21 -9.42
C LEU A 333 -6.86 5.30 -8.50
N THR A 334 -7.97 5.87 -8.98
CA THR A 334 -9.22 5.93 -8.21
C THR A 334 -9.89 4.57 -8.05
N MET A 335 -9.80 3.66 -9.03
CA MET A 335 -10.27 2.27 -8.89
C MET A 335 -9.40 1.47 -7.90
N VAL A 336 -8.07 1.64 -7.97
CA VAL A 336 -7.13 1.07 -7.00
C VAL A 336 -7.48 1.53 -5.58
N ALA A 337 -7.70 2.83 -5.38
CA ALA A 337 -8.05 3.38 -4.08
C ALA A 337 -9.37 2.81 -3.54
N ALA A 338 -10.40 2.69 -4.39
CA ALA A 338 -11.67 2.06 -4.01
C ALA A 338 -11.48 0.59 -3.57
N GLN A 339 -10.66 -0.18 -4.29
CA GLN A 339 -10.36 -1.57 -3.92
C GLN A 339 -9.64 -1.66 -2.57
N VAL A 340 -8.69 -0.76 -2.29
CA VAL A 340 -7.97 -0.70 -1.01
C VAL A 340 -8.93 -0.41 0.15
N ILE A 341 -9.89 0.50 -0.04
CA ILE A 341 -10.93 0.79 0.95
C ILE A 341 -11.80 -0.47 1.20
N GLY A 342 -12.18 -1.20 0.15
CA GLY A 342 -12.89 -2.47 0.27
C GLY A 342 -12.08 -3.54 1.02
N ASN A 343 -10.80 -3.68 0.71
CA ASN A 343 -9.88 -4.58 1.41
C ASN A 343 -9.76 -4.21 2.89
N HIS A 344 -9.75 -2.92 3.24
CA HIS A 344 -9.74 -2.46 4.63
C HIS A 344 -10.99 -2.93 5.40
N GLN A 345 -12.16 -2.91 4.78
CA GLN A 345 -13.38 -3.45 5.41
C GLN A 345 -13.27 -4.96 5.65
N ALA A 346 -12.73 -5.72 4.70
CA ALA A 346 -12.47 -7.14 4.90
C ALA A 346 -11.48 -7.40 6.06
N VAL A 347 -10.42 -6.58 6.17
CA VAL A 347 -9.46 -6.65 7.29
C VAL A 347 -10.13 -6.32 8.62
N THR A 348 -10.97 -5.29 8.67
CA THR A 348 -11.75 -4.94 9.88
C THR A 348 -12.66 -6.09 10.29
N VAL A 349 -13.38 -6.68 9.34
CA VAL A 349 -14.22 -7.86 9.59
C VAL A 349 -13.37 -9.04 10.06
N GLY A 350 -12.20 -9.30 9.48
CA GLY A 350 -11.31 -10.36 9.97
C GLY A 350 -10.78 -10.10 11.38
N GLY A 351 -10.45 -8.83 11.69
CA GLY A 351 -9.93 -8.41 12.98
C GLY A 351 -10.91 -8.67 14.13
N LEU A 352 -12.21 -8.43 13.92
CA LEU A 352 -13.22 -8.59 14.97
C LEU A 352 -13.61 -10.05 15.27
N GLN A 353 -13.06 -11.03 14.56
CA GLN A 353 -13.42 -12.46 14.66
C GLN A 353 -12.50 -13.27 15.60
N GLY A 354 -11.77 -12.60 16.50
CA GLY A 354 -10.95 -13.26 17.51
C GLY A 354 -11.79 -14.06 18.51
N HIS A 355 -11.35 -15.27 18.86
CA HIS A 355 -12.00 -16.09 19.89
C HIS A 355 -10.95 -16.64 20.84
N LEU A 356 -11.08 -16.29 22.13
CA LEU A 356 -10.17 -16.75 23.20
C LEU A 356 -8.70 -16.50 22.80
N GLU A 357 -7.84 -17.51 22.80
CA GLU A 357 -6.39 -17.35 22.60
C GLU A 357 -5.95 -17.18 21.12
N LEU A 358 -6.85 -17.26 20.14
CA LEU A 358 -6.45 -17.21 18.72
C LEU A 358 -7.49 -16.55 17.81
N ASN A 359 -7.07 -15.54 17.03
CA ASN A 359 -7.83 -15.10 15.86
C ASN A 359 -7.53 -16.03 14.67
N VAL A 360 -8.57 -16.59 14.07
CA VAL A 360 -8.48 -17.55 12.96
C VAL A 360 -8.94 -16.96 11.62
N PHE A 361 -8.71 -15.67 11.40
CA PHE A 361 -8.93 -14.97 10.12
C PHE A 361 -7.61 -14.50 9.50
N LYS A 362 -6.48 -15.05 9.95
CA LYS A 362 -5.12 -14.57 9.62
C LYS A 362 -4.84 -14.58 8.10
N PRO A 363 -5.14 -15.64 7.32
CA PRO A 363 -4.96 -15.62 5.86
C PRO A 363 -5.71 -14.50 5.14
N LEU A 364 -6.98 -14.27 5.50
CA LEU A 364 -7.81 -13.23 4.91
C LEU A 364 -7.24 -11.83 5.23
N ILE A 365 -6.83 -11.60 6.47
CA ILE A 365 -6.24 -10.32 6.89
C ILE A 365 -4.94 -10.07 6.13
N GLY A 366 -4.00 -11.03 6.18
CA GLY A 366 -2.69 -10.90 5.54
C GLY A 366 -2.77 -10.68 4.03
N SER A 367 -3.63 -11.44 3.34
CA SER A 367 -3.82 -11.32 1.89
C SER A 367 -4.40 -9.97 1.47
N ASN A 368 -5.38 -9.43 2.21
CA ASN A 368 -5.95 -8.13 1.91
C ASN A 368 -4.96 -6.98 2.17
N VAL A 369 -4.17 -7.04 3.25
CA VAL A 369 -3.13 -6.03 3.52
C VAL A 369 -2.07 -6.05 2.42
N LEU A 370 -1.52 -7.21 2.06
CA LEU A 370 -0.50 -7.33 1.02
C LEU A 370 -1.01 -6.93 -0.37
N ARG A 371 -2.25 -7.31 -0.72
CA ARG A 371 -2.89 -6.85 -1.97
C ARG A 371 -3.02 -5.34 -2.01
N SER A 372 -3.31 -4.70 -0.88
CA SER A 372 -3.45 -3.24 -0.81
C SER A 372 -2.10 -2.54 -0.99
N ILE A 373 -1.03 -3.08 -0.37
CA ILE A 373 0.35 -2.62 -0.57
C ILE A 373 0.74 -2.70 -2.06
N ASP A 374 0.50 -3.85 -2.68
CA ASP A 374 0.83 -4.11 -4.09
C ASP A 374 0.11 -3.14 -5.04
N LEU A 375 -1.22 -3.05 -4.92
CA LEU A 375 -2.04 -2.16 -5.74
C LEU A 375 -1.65 -0.69 -5.57
N LEU A 376 -1.41 -0.23 -4.35
CA LEU A 376 -0.99 1.15 -4.09
C LEU A 376 0.39 1.44 -4.68
N ALA A 377 1.35 0.54 -4.50
CA ALA A 377 2.70 0.71 -5.03
C ALA A 377 2.70 0.78 -6.57
N ILE A 378 2.01 -0.15 -7.24
CA ILE A 378 1.87 -0.16 -8.70
C ILE A 378 1.10 1.06 -9.19
N GLY A 379 -0.03 1.38 -8.55
CA GLY A 379 -0.88 2.50 -8.93
C GLY A 379 -0.17 3.85 -8.82
N MET A 380 0.57 4.09 -7.73
CA MET A 380 1.35 5.32 -7.56
C MET A 380 2.51 5.40 -8.56
N ALA A 381 3.23 4.30 -8.82
CA ALA A 381 4.32 4.28 -9.79
C ALA A 381 3.81 4.59 -11.21
N GLY A 382 2.77 3.89 -11.68
CA GLY A 382 2.18 4.12 -13.00
C GLY A 382 1.58 5.53 -13.14
N PHE A 383 0.89 6.03 -12.10
CA PHE A 383 0.38 7.41 -12.09
C PHE A 383 1.51 8.45 -12.15
N THR A 384 2.63 8.19 -11.49
CA THR A 384 3.79 9.09 -11.52
C THR A 384 4.42 9.15 -12.90
N GLU A 385 4.72 7.98 -13.47
CA GLU A 385 5.42 7.84 -14.75
C GLU A 385 4.57 8.35 -15.91
N HIS A 386 3.30 7.93 -15.96
CA HIS A 386 2.45 8.14 -17.13
C HIS A 386 1.49 9.33 -17.00
N CYS A 387 1.51 10.07 -15.89
CA CYS A 387 0.68 11.27 -15.71
C CYS A 387 1.45 12.44 -15.08
N VAL A 388 1.86 12.30 -13.81
CA VAL A 388 2.42 13.42 -13.03
C VAL A 388 3.73 13.97 -13.61
N THR A 389 4.56 13.14 -14.20
CA THR A 389 5.83 13.61 -14.77
C THR A 389 5.61 14.50 -16.00
N GLY A 390 4.63 14.14 -16.85
CA GLY A 390 4.39 14.79 -18.13
C GLY A 390 3.24 15.80 -18.18
N ILE A 391 2.52 16.01 -17.08
CA ILE A 391 1.41 16.98 -17.00
C ILE A 391 1.94 18.42 -17.13
N GLU A 392 1.28 19.24 -17.93
CA GLU A 392 1.67 20.64 -18.17
C GLU A 392 0.51 21.60 -17.93
N PRO A 393 0.75 22.84 -17.48
CA PRO A 393 -0.29 23.85 -17.30
C PRO A 393 -0.68 24.49 -18.63
N ASN A 394 -1.98 24.62 -18.88
CA ASN A 394 -2.49 25.38 -20.02
C ASN A 394 -2.56 26.86 -19.65
N LEU A 395 -1.42 27.55 -19.77
CA LEU A 395 -1.27 28.94 -19.34
C LEU A 395 -2.29 29.89 -19.99
N ALA A 396 -2.59 29.69 -21.28
CA ALA A 396 -3.57 30.50 -21.99
C ALA A 396 -4.98 30.33 -21.42
N ARG A 397 -5.37 29.10 -21.10
CA ARG A 397 -6.68 28.83 -20.48
C ARG A 397 -6.76 29.33 -19.05
N ILE A 398 -5.69 29.18 -18.27
CA ILE A 398 -5.61 29.69 -16.90
C ILE A 398 -5.77 31.21 -16.88
N ASP A 399 -5.07 31.92 -17.76
CA ASP A 399 -5.16 33.39 -17.90
C ASP A 399 -6.56 33.84 -18.37
N GLU A 400 -7.16 33.14 -19.34
CA GLU A 400 -8.53 33.41 -19.77
C GLU A 400 -9.52 33.32 -18.60
N LEU A 401 -9.44 32.24 -17.81
CA LEU A 401 -10.33 32.03 -16.66
C LEU A 401 -10.10 33.05 -15.55
N MET A 402 -8.83 33.42 -15.30
CA MET A 402 -8.46 34.47 -14.34
C MET A 402 -9.13 35.80 -14.69
N ASN A 403 -8.98 36.25 -15.94
CA ASN A 403 -9.48 37.54 -16.39
C ASN A 403 -11.01 37.60 -16.48
N ARG A 404 -11.68 36.44 -16.54
CA ARG A 404 -13.15 36.34 -16.57
C ARG A 404 -13.78 36.20 -15.19
N SER A 405 -13.01 35.88 -14.16
CA SER A 405 -13.58 35.61 -12.84
C SER A 405 -14.06 36.89 -12.17
N LEU A 406 -15.23 36.79 -11.52
CA LEU A 406 -15.81 37.89 -10.75
C LEU A 406 -15.23 37.99 -9.33
N MET A 407 -14.41 37.01 -8.91
CA MET A 407 -13.92 36.93 -7.53
C MET A 407 -12.72 37.85 -7.24
N LEU A 408 -12.06 38.38 -8.28
CA LEU A 408 -11.01 39.38 -8.12
C LEU A 408 -11.53 40.70 -7.53
N VAL A 409 -12.84 40.92 -7.59
CA VAL A 409 -13.53 42.08 -6.99
C VAL A 409 -13.29 42.19 -5.48
N THR A 410 -12.95 41.08 -4.82
CA THR A 410 -12.65 41.03 -3.38
C THR A 410 -11.47 41.92 -3.01
N ALA A 411 -10.50 42.13 -3.91
CA ALA A 411 -9.39 43.06 -3.72
C ALA A 411 -9.85 44.52 -3.59
N LEU A 412 -11.00 44.88 -4.15
CA LEU A 412 -11.54 46.23 -4.05
C LEU A 412 -12.21 46.50 -2.70
N ALA A 413 -12.64 45.47 -1.96
CA ALA A 413 -13.42 45.66 -0.74
C ALA A 413 -12.72 46.52 0.34
N PRO A 414 -11.40 46.42 0.58
CA PRO A 414 -10.67 47.33 1.47
C PRO A 414 -10.66 48.80 1.01
N GLU A 415 -10.71 49.05 -0.30
CA GLU A 415 -10.61 50.39 -0.90
C GLU A 415 -11.97 51.09 -1.01
N ILE A 416 -13.03 50.34 -1.38
CA ILE A 416 -14.35 50.91 -1.68
C ILE A 416 -15.48 50.41 -0.78
N GLY A 417 -15.20 49.45 0.12
CA GLY A 417 -16.19 48.79 0.95
C GLY A 417 -16.92 47.65 0.22
N TYR A 418 -17.37 46.66 1.01
CA TYR A 418 -18.02 45.44 0.52
C TYR A 418 -19.23 45.72 -0.39
N ASP A 419 -20.13 46.62 0.00
CA ASP A 419 -21.36 46.88 -0.76
C ASP A 419 -21.11 47.39 -2.18
N LYS A 420 -20.07 48.21 -2.38
CA LYS A 420 -19.70 48.70 -3.71
C LYS A 420 -19.03 47.61 -4.54
N ALA A 421 -18.14 46.83 -3.95
CA ALA A 421 -17.54 45.66 -4.60
C ALA A 421 -18.60 44.64 -5.04
N ALA A 422 -19.57 44.34 -4.18
CA ALA A 422 -20.68 43.43 -4.50
C ALA A 422 -21.54 43.96 -5.67
N LYS A 423 -21.81 45.27 -5.74
CA LYS A 423 -22.52 45.88 -6.87
C LYS A 423 -21.73 45.76 -8.18
N ILE A 424 -20.41 45.94 -8.16
CA ILE A 424 -19.55 45.74 -9.34
C ILE A 424 -19.66 44.31 -9.85
N ALA A 425 -19.52 43.32 -8.96
CA ALA A 425 -19.63 41.91 -9.33
C ALA A 425 -21.00 41.56 -9.90
N LYS A 426 -22.08 42.05 -9.27
CA LYS A 426 -23.45 41.84 -9.74
C LYS A 426 -23.68 42.47 -11.12
N HIS A 427 -23.21 43.70 -11.33
CA HIS A 427 -23.32 44.39 -12.62
C HIS A 427 -22.54 43.69 -13.73
N ALA A 428 -21.31 43.27 -13.44
CA ALA A 428 -20.48 42.48 -14.36
C ALA A 428 -21.18 41.17 -14.77
N HIS A 429 -21.80 40.47 -13.80
CA HIS A 429 -22.56 39.26 -14.08
C HIS A 429 -23.80 39.51 -14.95
N GLU A 430 -24.60 40.52 -14.62
CA GLU A 430 -25.85 40.85 -15.34
C GLU A 430 -25.59 41.32 -16.77
N THR A 431 -24.46 42.00 -17.01
CA THR A 431 -24.10 42.57 -18.32
C THR A 431 -23.17 41.66 -19.14
N GLY A 432 -22.55 40.66 -18.52
CA GLY A 432 -21.52 39.83 -19.13
C GLY A 432 -20.19 40.56 -19.36
N SER A 433 -19.98 41.70 -18.70
CA SER A 433 -18.75 42.49 -18.79
C SER A 433 -17.69 42.00 -17.80
N THR A 434 -16.45 42.46 -17.97
CA THR A 434 -15.38 42.25 -17.00
C THR A 434 -15.58 43.10 -15.75
N LEU A 435 -14.92 42.73 -14.64
CA LEU A 435 -14.94 43.54 -13.42
C LEU A 435 -14.42 44.96 -13.65
N LYS A 436 -13.41 45.14 -14.52
CA LYS A 436 -12.84 46.45 -14.83
C LYS A 436 -13.86 47.33 -15.55
N GLU A 437 -14.52 46.80 -16.58
CA GLU A 437 -15.57 47.51 -17.31
C GLU A 437 -16.72 47.89 -16.39
N ALA A 438 -17.19 46.96 -15.54
CA ALA A 438 -18.25 47.23 -14.58
C ALA A 438 -17.86 48.25 -13.50
N ALA A 439 -16.62 48.23 -13.01
CA ALA A 439 -16.13 49.18 -12.02
C ALA A 439 -16.07 50.62 -12.57
N LEU A 440 -15.65 50.75 -13.83
CA LEU A 440 -15.61 52.02 -14.56
C LEU A 440 -17.01 52.54 -14.88
N ASP A 441 -17.91 51.68 -15.35
CA ASP A 441 -19.29 52.04 -15.70
C ASP A 441 -20.09 52.54 -14.49
N LEU A 442 -19.93 51.89 -13.33
CA LEU A 442 -20.55 52.32 -12.07
C LEU A 442 -19.87 53.54 -11.43
N GLY A 443 -18.68 53.95 -11.93
CA GLY A 443 -17.93 55.09 -11.42
C GLY A 443 -17.41 54.93 -9.98
N TYR A 444 -17.24 53.68 -9.51
CA TYR A 444 -16.80 53.40 -8.14
C TYR A 444 -15.28 53.38 -7.99
N VAL A 445 -14.54 53.11 -9.06
CA VAL A 445 -13.08 53.03 -9.11
C VAL A 445 -12.60 53.48 -10.49
N ASP A 446 -11.50 54.24 -10.58
CA ASP A 446 -10.88 54.57 -11.87
C ASP A 446 -9.96 53.45 -12.38
N ALA A 447 -9.52 53.53 -13.65
CA ALA A 447 -8.75 52.46 -14.27
C ALA A 447 -7.41 52.22 -13.57
N ALA A 448 -6.73 53.30 -13.15
CA ALA A 448 -5.42 53.23 -12.50
C ALA A 448 -5.52 52.58 -11.11
N THR A 449 -6.57 52.89 -10.35
CA THR A 449 -6.83 52.29 -9.04
C THR A 449 -7.21 50.82 -9.20
N PHE A 450 -8.05 50.49 -10.19
CA PHE A 450 -8.40 49.09 -10.48
C PHE A 450 -7.14 48.27 -10.79
N ASP A 451 -6.30 48.74 -11.71
CA ASP A 451 -5.08 48.03 -12.13
C ASP A 451 -4.05 47.91 -11.00
N ARG A 452 -4.01 48.87 -10.07
CA ARG A 452 -3.15 48.81 -8.89
C ARG A 452 -3.65 47.81 -7.85
N VAL A 453 -4.95 47.74 -7.63
CA VAL A 453 -5.57 46.99 -6.52
C VAL A 453 -5.88 45.56 -6.92
N VAL A 454 -6.36 45.36 -8.15
CA VAL A 454 -6.79 44.06 -8.67
C VAL A 454 -5.64 43.41 -9.43
N ASP A 455 -4.58 43.06 -8.70
CA ASP A 455 -3.46 42.26 -9.20
C ASP A 455 -3.51 40.86 -8.56
N PRO A 456 -3.87 39.79 -9.30
CA PRO A 456 -3.93 38.43 -8.76
C PRO A 456 -2.64 37.98 -8.07
N ARG A 457 -1.48 38.52 -8.46
CA ARG A 457 -0.17 38.16 -7.87
C ARG A 457 0.01 38.70 -6.45
N THR A 458 -0.72 39.74 -6.07
CA THR A 458 -0.70 40.29 -4.70
C THR A 458 -1.83 39.74 -3.83
N MET A 459 -2.70 38.88 -4.36
CA MET A 459 -3.85 38.29 -3.66
C MET A 459 -3.59 36.89 -3.10
N LEU A 460 -2.32 36.55 -2.83
CA LEU A 460 -1.87 35.16 -2.57
C LEU A 460 -1.49 34.88 -1.10
N GLY A 461 -1.69 35.85 -0.21
CA GLY A 461 -1.34 35.76 1.22
C GLY A 461 -1.61 37.08 1.96
N PRO A 462 -1.36 37.14 3.28
CA PRO A 462 -1.43 38.39 4.04
C PRO A 462 -0.37 39.39 3.55
N ASP A 463 -0.71 40.69 3.64
CA ASP A 463 0.25 41.77 3.36
C ASP A 463 1.50 41.61 4.24
N SER A 464 2.69 41.71 3.62
CA SER A 464 3.99 41.65 4.33
C SER A 464 4.45 43.01 4.79
#